data_AF-A0A961E9C5-F1
#
_entry.id   AF-A0A961E9C5-F1
#
_cell.length_a   1.000
_cell.length_b   1.000
_cell.length_c   1.000
_cell.angle_alpha   90.00
_cell.angle_beta   90.00
_cell.angle_gamma   90.00
#
_symmetry.space_group_name_H-M   'P 1'
#
loop_
_entity.id
_entity.type
_entity.pdbx_description
1 polymer ?
#
loop_
_entity_poly.entity_id
_entity_poly.type
_entity_poly.pdbx_seq_one_letter_code
_entity_poly.pdbx_strand_id
1 'polypeptide(L)'
;MSEKKSTGKKRETSWPERTTYKGRTIVITAAHTPDGAAKARSAAEGQMLQIAIDGQPLDILQTEPRRFESIRMPYRTYESPLDIARDVIDFDPAFRSR
;
A
#
# COMPACT_ATOMS: atom_id res chain seq x y z
N MET A 1 -13.48 -39.36 -4.54
CA MET A 1 -13.34 -38.08 -5.27
C MET A 1 -13.43 -36.96 -4.25
N SER A 2 -12.57 -35.95 -4.41
CA SER A 2 -12.34 -34.77 -3.56
C SER A 2 -13.65 -34.07 -3.14
N GLU A 3 -13.73 -33.43 -1.97
CA GLU A 3 -13.32 -32.03 -1.84
C GLU A 3 -12.96 -31.68 -0.39
N LYS A 4 -11.78 -31.10 -0.24
CA LYS A 4 -11.27 -30.50 1.00
C LYS A 4 -12.11 -29.25 1.29
N LYS A 5 -12.94 -29.29 2.34
CA LYS A 5 -13.56 -28.10 2.91
C LYS A 5 -12.46 -27.18 3.45
N SER A 6 -12.35 -26.03 2.80
CA SER A 6 -11.42 -24.95 3.08
C SER A 6 -11.31 -24.66 4.57
N THR A 7 -10.11 -24.89 5.09
CA THR A 7 -9.62 -24.34 6.34
C THR A 7 -9.81 -22.82 6.31
N GLY A 8 -10.55 -22.30 7.30
CA GLY A 8 -10.67 -20.88 7.56
C GLY A 8 -9.28 -20.28 7.78
N LYS A 9 -8.72 -19.73 6.72
CA LYS A 9 -7.47 -18.97 6.75
C LYS A 9 -7.80 -17.57 7.24
N LYS A 10 -6.99 -17.08 8.18
CA LYS A 10 -7.04 -15.77 8.84
C LYS A 10 -7.65 -14.69 7.95
N ARG A 11 -8.43 -13.78 8.56
CA ARG A 11 -8.77 -12.47 8.00
C ARG A 11 -7.47 -11.66 7.79
N GLU A 12 -6.64 -12.06 6.84
CA GLU A 12 -5.68 -11.18 6.20
C GLU A 12 -6.51 -10.06 5.60
N THR A 13 -6.12 -8.83 5.88
CA THR A 13 -6.85 -7.65 5.44
C THR A 13 -6.69 -7.57 3.92
N SER A 14 -7.55 -8.26 3.18
CA SER A 14 -7.53 -8.25 1.71
C SER A 14 -8.07 -6.91 1.25
N TRP A 15 -7.14 -6.02 0.93
CA TRP A 15 -7.46 -4.83 0.15
C TRP A 15 -7.75 -5.24 -1.30
N PRO A 16 -8.62 -4.52 -2.02
CA PRO A 16 -8.81 -4.78 -3.44
C PRO A 16 -7.48 -4.56 -4.17
N GLU A 17 -7.05 -5.56 -4.96
CA GLU A 17 -5.81 -5.47 -5.75
C GLU A 17 -5.84 -4.27 -6.71
N ARG A 18 -7.04 -3.87 -7.16
CA ARG A 18 -7.26 -2.71 -8.02
C ARG A 18 -8.55 -1.98 -7.66
N THR A 19 -8.50 -0.65 -7.64
CA THR A 19 -9.66 0.23 -7.43
C THR A 19 -9.49 1.55 -8.19
N THR A 20 -10.49 2.43 -8.09
CA THR A 20 -10.47 3.76 -8.73
C THR A 20 -10.88 4.83 -7.72
N TYR A 21 -10.21 5.98 -7.72
CA TYR A 21 -10.56 7.12 -6.87
C TYR A 21 -10.38 8.42 -7.67
N LYS A 22 -11.42 9.28 -7.73
CA LYS A 22 -11.41 10.53 -8.51
C LYS A 22 -10.90 10.37 -9.95
N GLY A 23 -11.29 9.27 -10.62
CA GLY A 23 -10.86 8.95 -11.99
C GLY A 23 -9.46 8.35 -12.11
N ARG A 24 -8.73 8.21 -11.01
CA ARG A 24 -7.37 7.64 -10.95
C ARG A 24 -7.42 6.16 -10.62
N THR A 25 -6.64 5.35 -11.32
CA THR A 25 -6.54 3.91 -11.02
C THR A 25 -5.53 3.69 -9.90
N ILE A 26 -5.93 2.95 -8.86
CA ILE A 26 -5.07 2.55 -7.76
C ILE A 26 -4.89 1.03 -7.83
N VAL A 27 -3.66 0.56 -7.78
CA VAL A 27 -3.32 -0.87 -7.70
C VAL A 27 -2.49 -1.09 -6.45
N ILE A 28 -2.88 -2.03 -5.60
CA ILE A 28 -2.08 -2.42 -4.43
C ILE A 28 -1.31 -3.67 -4.82
N THR A 29 0.02 -3.55 -4.84
CA THR A 29 0.90 -4.69 -5.09
C THR A 29 1.38 -5.28 -3.77
N ALA A 30 1.73 -6.57 -3.83
CA ALA A 30 2.19 -7.32 -2.67
C ALA A 30 3.48 -6.73 -2.07
N ALA A 31 3.84 -7.24 -0.89
CA ALA A 31 5.07 -6.85 -0.24
C ALA A 31 6.28 -7.12 -1.12
N HIS A 32 7.21 -6.16 -1.15
CA HIS A 32 8.43 -6.26 -1.94
C HIS A 32 9.66 -5.96 -1.08
N THR A 33 10.83 -6.36 -1.56
CA THR A 33 12.09 -5.96 -0.93
C THR A 33 12.50 -4.62 -1.53
N PRO A 34 12.48 -3.52 -0.77
CA PRO A 34 12.87 -2.23 -1.30
C PRO A 34 14.39 -2.15 -1.47
N ASP A 35 14.83 -1.18 -2.25
CA ASP A 35 16.25 -0.87 -2.44
C ASP A 35 16.69 0.35 -1.63
N GLY A 36 18.00 0.55 -1.47
CA GLY A 36 18.59 1.73 -0.82
C GLY A 36 18.05 2.09 0.56
N ALA A 37 17.69 3.37 0.77
CA ALA A 37 17.27 3.90 2.07
C ALA A 37 15.94 3.29 2.58
N ALA A 38 15.05 2.88 1.68
CA ALA A 38 13.80 2.21 2.05
C ALA A 38 14.04 0.79 2.61
N LYS A 39 15.15 0.14 2.23
CA LYS A 39 15.61 -1.13 2.81
C LYS A 39 16.03 -1.00 4.26
N ALA A 40 16.76 0.05 4.61
CA ALA A 40 17.17 0.30 5.99
C ALA A 40 15.94 0.55 6.90
N ARG A 41 14.93 1.28 6.41
CA ARG A 41 13.69 1.49 7.15
C ARG A 41 12.83 0.24 7.24
N SER A 42 12.66 -0.52 6.17
CA SER A 42 11.91 -1.79 6.23
C SER A 42 12.56 -2.75 7.24
N ALA A 43 13.88 -2.92 7.19
CA ALA A 43 14.56 -3.83 8.10
C ALA A 43 14.46 -3.42 9.59
N ALA A 44 14.27 -2.13 9.87
CA ALA A 44 14.17 -1.61 11.23
C ALA A 44 12.72 -1.45 11.73
N GLU A 45 11.77 -1.16 10.83
CA GLU A 45 10.46 -0.63 11.22
C GLU A 45 9.27 -1.42 10.66
N GLY A 46 9.43 -2.27 9.63
CA GLY A 46 8.32 -3.08 9.11
C GLY A 46 8.43 -3.56 7.66
N GLN A 47 7.29 -3.89 7.04
CA GLN A 47 7.26 -4.46 5.69
C GLN A 47 7.01 -3.37 4.64
N MET A 48 7.81 -3.31 3.57
CA MET A 48 7.42 -2.48 2.42
C MET A 48 6.33 -3.11 1.59
N LEU A 49 5.38 -2.29 1.20
CA LEU A 49 4.40 -2.53 0.16
C LEU A 49 4.58 -1.47 -0.92
N GLN A 50 4.11 -1.79 -2.11
CA GLN A 50 4.08 -0.84 -3.21
C GLN A 50 2.63 -0.66 -3.66
N ILE A 51 2.23 0.59 -3.85
CA ILE A 51 0.97 0.94 -4.50
C ILE A 51 1.29 1.62 -5.83
N ALA A 52 0.45 1.47 -6.84
CA ALA A 52 0.59 2.17 -8.10
C ALA A 52 -0.63 3.05 -8.35
N ILE A 53 -0.40 4.34 -8.61
CA ILE A 53 -1.44 5.32 -8.96
C ILE A 53 -1.24 5.67 -10.44
N ASP A 54 -2.22 5.36 -11.29
CA ASP A 54 -2.11 5.45 -12.76
C ASP A 54 -0.86 4.78 -13.33
N GLY A 55 -0.43 3.68 -12.69
CA GLY A 55 0.79 2.95 -13.06
C GLY A 55 2.09 3.56 -12.52
N GLN A 56 2.06 4.70 -11.83
CA GLN A 56 3.22 5.24 -11.13
C GLN A 56 3.39 4.58 -9.76
N PRO A 57 4.52 3.91 -9.50
CA PRO A 57 4.74 3.21 -8.25
C PRO A 57 5.02 4.18 -7.09
N LEU A 58 4.57 3.78 -5.90
CA LEU A 58 4.77 4.46 -4.63
C LEU A 58 4.99 3.43 -3.54
N ASP A 59 6.13 3.54 -2.87
CA ASP A 59 6.47 2.69 -1.73
C ASP A 59 5.83 3.22 -0.45
N ILE A 60 5.27 2.29 0.32
CA ILE A 60 4.69 2.55 1.64
C ILE A 60 5.24 1.55 2.65
N LEU A 61 5.44 2.01 3.87
CA LEU A 61 5.90 1.19 4.99
C LEU A 61 4.69 0.70 5.77
N GLN A 62 4.56 -0.60 5.96
CA GLN A 62 3.67 -1.17 6.96
C GLN A 62 4.46 -1.44 8.25
N THR A 63 4.25 -0.61 9.27
CA THR A 63 4.90 -0.79 10.57
C THR A 63 4.18 -1.79 11.47
N GLU A 64 2.85 -1.87 11.38
CA GLU A 64 2.01 -2.80 12.15
C GLU A 64 0.82 -3.30 11.31
N PRO A 65 0.08 -4.34 11.75
CA PRO A 65 -1.20 -4.69 11.13
C PRO A 65 -2.13 -3.48 11.12
N ARG A 66 -2.53 -3.02 9.91
CA ARG A 66 -3.34 -1.81 9.71
C ARG A 66 -2.66 -0.50 10.15
N ARG A 67 -1.33 -0.44 10.14
CA ARG A 67 -0.59 0.80 10.31
C ARG A 67 0.40 0.97 9.18
N PHE A 68 0.17 1.99 8.37
CA PHE A 68 0.96 2.28 7.18
C PHE A 68 1.48 3.71 7.23
N GLU A 69 2.65 3.93 6.66
CA GLU A 69 3.29 5.22 6.52
C GLU A 69 3.68 5.43 5.06
N SER A 70 3.47 6.64 4.57
CA SER A 70 3.91 7.02 3.24
C SER A 70 5.32 7.59 3.31
N ILE A 71 6.21 7.12 2.44
CA ILE A 71 7.55 7.72 2.31
C ILE A 71 7.45 9.15 1.75
N ARG A 72 6.40 9.44 0.96
CA ARG A 72 6.15 10.77 0.37
C ARG A 72 5.45 11.75 1.29
N MET A 73 4.64 11.24 2.22
CA MET A 73 3.97 12.06 3.25
C MET A 73 4.47 11.65 4.62
N PRO A 74 5.65 12.15 5.03
CA PRO A 74 6.22 11.83 6.33
C PRO A 74 5.31 12.36 7.45
N TYR A 75 5.36 11.70 8.61
CA TYR A 75 4.61 12.03 9.83
C TYR A 75 3.10 11.77 9.79
N ARG A 76 2.60 11.09 8.75
CA ARG A 76 1.22 10.60 8.69
C ARG A 76 1.19 9.08 8.77
N THR A 77 0.35 8.58 9.66
CA THR A 77 0.01 7.16 9.76
C THR A 77 -1.39 6.92 9.22
N TYR A 78 -1.55 5.82 8.51
CA TYR A 78 -2.76 5.44 7.81
C TYR A 78 -3.21 4.04 8.24
N GLU A 79 -4.52 3.80 8.20
CA GLU A 79 -5.07 2.48 8.53
C GLU A 79 -5.12 1.54 7.32
N SER A 80 -4.98 2.08 6.11
CA SER A 80 -4.94 1.32 4.86
C SER A 80 -4.00 1.91 3.81
N PRO A 81 -3.45 1.07 2.89
CA PRO A 81 -2.74 1.54 1.71
C PRO A 81 -3.61 2.42 0.79
N LEU A 82 -4.93 2.20 0.80
CA LEU A 82 -5.87 2.99 0.00
C LEU A 82 -5.99 4.42 0.51
N ASP A 83 -5.94 4.62 1.83
CA ASP A 83 -6.02 5.98 2.39
C ASP A 83 -4.75 6.76 2.09
N ILE A 84 -3.59 6.10 2.05
CA ILE A 84 -2.37 6.71 1.50
C ILE A 84 -2.60 7.12 0.05
N ALA A 85 -3.07 6.21 -0.80
CA ALA A 85 -3.28 6.49 -2.22
C ALA A 85 -4.22 7.70 -2.44
N ARG A 86 -5.30 7.77 -1.67
CA ARG A 86 -6.28 8.87 -1.71
C ARG A 86 -5.67 10.19 -1.27
N ASP A 87 -4.94 10.20 -0.15
CA ASP A 87 -4.24 11.40 0.32
C ASP A 87 -3.17 11.86 -0.70
N VAL A 88 -2.45 10.93 -1.34
CA VAL A 88 -1.48 11.26 -2.39
C VAL A 88 -2.19 11.93 -3.56
N ILE A 89 -3.31 11.37 -4.02
CA ILE A 89 -4.11 11.96 -5.11
C ILE A 89 -4.61 13.36 -4.76
N ASP A 90 -4.99 13.58 -3.50
CA ASP A 90 -5.60 14.83 -3.05
C ASP A 90 -4.57 15.93 -2.74
N PHE A 91 -3.42 15.56 -2.19
CA PHE A 91 -2.45 16.52 -1.62
C PHE A 91 -1.09 16.52 -2.31
N ASP A 92 -0.66 15.45 -2.97
CA ASP A 92 0.62 15.44 -3.69
C ASP A 92 0.42 16.11 -5.08
N PRO A 93 1.05 17.27 -5.33
CA PRO A 93 0.91 17.97 -6.60
C PRO A 93 1.40 17.14 -7.80
N ALA A 94 2.30 16.16 -7.60
CA ALA A 94 2.72 15.25 -8.66
C ALA A 94 1.57 14.38 -9.19
N PHE A 95 0.54 14.14 -8.36
CA PHE A 95 -0.62 13.32 -8.68
C PHE A 95 -1.90 14.13 -8.87
N ARG A 96 -1.92 15.42 -8.51
CA ARG A 96 -3.12 16.28 -8.58
C ARG A 96 -3.45 16.80 -9.99
N SER A 97 -2.48 16.87 -10.91
CA SER A 97 -2.58 17.70 -12.13
C SER A 97 -2.74 16.98 -13.49
N ARG A 98 -3.14 15.70 -13.53
CA ARG A 98 -3.63 15.06 -14.78
C ARG A 98 -5.14 14.96 -14.82
#